data_AF-A0A091LRF5-F1
#
_entry.id   AF-A0A091LRF5-F1
#
_cell.length_a   1.000
_cell.length_b   1.000
_cell.length_c   1.000
_cell.angle_alpha   90.00
_cell.angle_beta   90.00
_cell.angle_gamma   90.00
#
_symmetry.space_group_name_H-M   'P 1'
#
loop_
_entity.id
_entity.type
_entity.pdbx_description
1 polymer ?
#
loop_
_entity_poly.entity_id
_entity_poly.type
_entity_poly.pdbx_seq_one_letter_code
_entity_poly.pdbx_strand_id
1 'polypeptide(L)'
;AYISIEVLIALVSVPGNILVIWAVKMNQALRDATFCFIVSLAVADVAVGALVIPLAIIINIGPQTEFYSCLMVACPVLILTESSILALLAIAVDRYLRVKIPVRYKSVVTPRRAAVAIACCWIVSFLVGLTPMFGWNNLNKMRRTQELNASHTEFVIKCQFETVISMEYMVYFNFFVWVLPPLLLMLLIYLEVFNLIRKQLNKKVSSSSNDPQKYYGKELKIAKSLALVLFLFALSWLPLHILNCITLF
;
A
#
# COMPACT_ATOMS: atom_id res chain seq x y z
N ALA A 1 -10.36 -22.16 10.17
CA ALA A 1 -8.96 -21.71 10.24
C ALA A 1 -8.76 -20.36 9.53
N TYR A 2 -8.94 -20.28 8.21
CA TYR A 2 -8.78 -19.03 7.44
C TYR A 2 -9.59 -17.83 7.98
N ILE A 3 -10.92 -17.95 8.07
CA ILE A 3 -11.80 -16.87 8.56
C ILE A 3 -11.40 -16.40 9.96
N SER A 4 -11.05 -17.33 10.85
CA SER A 4 -10.62 -17.00 12.22
C SER A 4 -9.33 -16.17 12.24
N ILE A 5 -8.38 -16.46 11.33
CA ILE A 5 -7.13 -15.71 11.20
C ILE A 5 -7.41 -14.32 10.63
N GLU A 6 -8.22 -14.20 9.58
CA GLU A 6 -8.64 -12.91 9.01
C GLU A 6 -9.31 -12.01 10.05
N VAL A 7 -10.26 -12.55 10.81
CA VAL A 7 -10.93 -11.82 11.90
C VAL A 7 -9.93 -11.39 12.98
N LEU A 8 -8.97 -12.24 13.34
CA LEU A 8 -7.92 -11.87 14.28
C LEU A 8 -7.05 -10.72 13.75
N ILE A 9 -6.69 -10.75 12.45
CA ILE A 9 -5.93 -9.67 11.81
C ILE A 9 -6.72 -8.36 11.86
N ALA A 10 -8.02 -8.38 11.56
CA ALA A 10 -8.88 -7.20 11.65
C ALA A 10 -8.93 -6.63 13.08
N LEU A 11 -9.10 -7.50 14.08
CA LEU A 11 -9.17 -7.11 15.49
C LEU A 11 -7.87 -6.53 16.03
N VAL A 12 -6.71 -6.87 15.45
CA VAL A 12 -5.41 -6.28 15.81
C VAL A 12 -5.15 -5.01 15.00
N SER A 13 -5.42 -5.03 13.70
CA SER A 13 -5.11 -3.94 12.77
C SER A 13 -5.89 -2.67 13.08
N VAL A 14 -7.21 -2.78 13.29
CA VAL A 14 -8.08 -1.60 13.47
C VAL A 14 -7.73 -0.82 14.74
N PRO A 15 -7.66 -1.43 15.95
CA PRO A 15 -7.30 -0.69 17.15
C PRO A 15 -5.87 -0.14 17.11
N GLY A 16 -4.92 -0.90 16.56
CA GLY A 16 -3.53 -0.47 16.44
C GLY A 16 -3.38 0.81 15.61
N ASN A 17 -4.02 0.86 14.44
CA ASN A 17 -3.95 2.03 13.56
C ASN A 17 -4.78 3.21 14.07
N ILE A 18 -5.92 2.96 14.76
CA ILE A 18 -6.66 4.02 15.47
C ILE A 18 -5.77 4.66 16.55
N LEU A 19 -5.00 3.86 17.30
CA LEU A 19 -4.08 4.35 18.31
C LEU A 19 -2.98 5.24 17.69
N VAL A 20 -2.44 4.86 16.53
CA VAL A 20 -1.48 5.69 15.78
C VAL A 20 -2.09 7.04 15.41
N ILE A 21 -3.31 7.06 14.85
CA ILE A 21 -4.02 8.30 14.49
C ILE A 21 -4.26 9.16 15.74
N TRP A 22 -4.69 8.55 16.84
CA TRP A 22 -4.96 9.24 18.10
C TRP A 22 -3.69 9.86 18.70
N ALA A 23 -2.58 9.11 18.74
CA ALA A 23 -1.30 9.56 19.26
C ALA A 23 -0.76 10.78 18.48
N VAL A 24 -0.88 10.78 17.16
CA VAL A 24 -0.47 11.92 16.31
C VAL A 24 -1.37 13.14 16.54
N LYS A 25 -2.69 12.94 16.70
CA LYS A 25 -3.63 14.05 16.95
C LYS A 25 -3.41 14.72 18.31
N MET A 26 -3.12 13.93 19.35
CA MET A 26 -2.96 14.43 20.71
C MET A 26 -1.65 15.22 20.90
N ASN A 27 -0.58 14.85 20.17
CA ASN A 27 0.73 15.46 20.35
C ASN A 27 1.05 16.51 19.26
N GLN A 28 0.98 17.79 19.63
CA GLN A 28 1.31 18.89 18.72
C GLN A 28 2.78 18.87 18.24
N ALA A 29 3.69 18.28 19.01
CA ALA A 29 5.09 18.11 18.60
C ALA A 29 5.28 17.10 17.45
N LEU A 30 4.24 16.31 17.14
CA LEU A 30 4.19 15.36 16.03
C LEU A 30 3.46 15.92 14.79
N ARG A 31 3.22 17.22 14.68
CA ARG A 31 2.58 17.83 13.48
C ARG A 31 3.58 18.20 12.37
N ASP A 32 4.53 17.32 12.10
CA ASP A 32 5.47 17.45 10.98
C ASP A 32 4.89 16.79 9.71
N ALA A 33 5.34 17.19 8.52
CA ALA A 33 4.82 16.68 7.25
C ALA A 33 4.90 15.14 7.13
N THR A 34 5.90 14.53 7.75
CA THR A 34 6.06 13.07 7.85
C THR A 34 4.87 12.39 8.53
N PHE A 35 4.28 13.02 9.55
CA PHE A 35 3.14 12.46 10.27
C PHE A 35 1.84 12.56 9.47
N CYS A 36 1.74 13.48 8.50
CA CYS A 36 0.63 13.46 7.54
C CYS A 36 0.63 12.16 6.72
N PHE A 37 1.80 11.71 6.25
CA PHE A 37 1.92 10.45 5.52
C PHE A 37 1.65 9.24 6.42
N ILE A 38 2.14 9.24 7.66
CA ILE A 38 1.86 8.17 8.64
C ILE A 38 0.36 8.09 8.95
N VAL A 39 -0.32 9.22 9.12
CA VAL A 39 -1.78 9.25 9.33
C VAL A 39 -2.52 8.75 8.10
N SER A 40 -2.09 9.11 6.88
CA SER A 40 -2.70 8.57 5.66
C SER A 40 -2.55 7.05 5.57
N LEU A 41 -1.37 6.52 5.89
CA LEU A 41 -1.13 5.08 5.93
C LEU A 41 -2.03 4.39 6.98
N ALA A 42 -2.09 4.95 8.20
CA ALA A 42 -2.94 4.41 9.25
C ALA A 42 -4.44 4.44 8.89
N VAL A 43 -4.90 5.46 8.17
CA VAL A 43 -6.29 5.51 7.65
C VAL A 43 -6.53 4.41 6.62
N ALA A 44 -5.58 4.17 5.72
CA ALA A 44 -5.66 3.07 4.76
C ALA A 44 -5.71 1.71 5.48
N ASP A 45 -4.85 1.49 6.47
CA ASP A 45 -4.79 0.22 7.22
C ASP A 45 -6.04 -0.01 8.09
N VAL A 46 -6.63 1.05 8.67
CA VAL A 46 -7.96 0.96 9.32
C VAL A 46 -9.01 0.55 8.31
N ALA A 47 -9.02 1.15 7.11
CA ALA A 47 -9.96 0.77 6.06
C ALA A 47 -9.73 -0.66 5.58
N VAL A 48 -8.49 -1.15 5.54
CA VAL A 48 -8.19 -2.55 5.22
C VAL A 48 -8.81 -3.47 6.28
N GLY A 49 -8.55 -3.19 7.56
CA GLY A 49 -9.08 -4.00 8.65
C GLY A 49 -10.61 -3.97 8.78
N ALA A 50 -11.22 -2.80 8.57
CA ALA A 50 -12.66 -2.58 8.77
C ALA A 50 -13.52 -2.92 7.55
N LEU A 51 -12.96 -2.81 6.32
CA LEU A 51 -13.70 -3.03 5.07
C LEU A 51 -13.14 -4.19 4.26
N VAL A 52 -11.84 -4.19 3.94
CA VAL A 52 -11.26 -5.20 3.04
C VAL A 52 -11.30 -6.60 3.63
N ILE A 53 -10.98 -6.76 4.91
CA ILE A 53 -11.01 -8.09 5.54
C ILE A 53 -12.42 -8.70 5.53
N PRO A 54 -13.49 -7.99 5.97
CA PRO A 54 -14.86 -8.49 5.81
C PRO A 54 -15.24 -8.80 4.36
N LEU A 55 -14.87 -7.94 3.40
CA LEU A 55 -15.16 -8.15 1.97
C LEU A 55 -14.40 -9.37 1.41
N ALA A 56 -13.16 -9.59 1.83
CA ALA A 56 -12.36 -10.75 1.45
C ALA A 56 -12.98 -12.05 1.98
N ILE A 57 -13.52 -12.04 3.20
CA ILE A 57 -14.27 -13.19 3.75
C ILE A 57 -15.51 -13.47 2.90
N ILE A 58 -16.27 -12.44 2.49
CA ILE A 58 -17.43 -12.59 1.60
C ILE A 58 -17.03 -13.21 0.25
N ILE A 59 -15.96 -12.71 -0.38
CA ILE A 59 -15.43 -13.26 -1.64
C ILE A 59 -14.98 -14.71 -1.46
N ASN A 60 -14.37 -15.05 -0.33
CA ASN A 60 -13.92 -16.42 -0.06
C ASN A 60 -15.08 -17.40 0.17
N ILE A 61 -16.18 -16.96 0.82
CA ILE A 61 -17.41 -17.75 0.93
C ILE A 61 -18.00 -18.02 -0.46
N GLY A 62 -17.92 -17.01 -1.34
CA GLY A 62 -18.37 -17.09 -2.71
C GLY A 62 -19.88 -17.21 -2.85
N PRO A 63 -20.66 -16.22 -2.38
CA PRO A 63 -22.10 -16.19 -2.60
C PRO A 63 -22.43 -16.08 -4.09
N GLN A 64 -23.63 -16.51 -4.46
CA GLN A 64 -24.16 -16.26 -5.79
C GLN A 64 -24.61 -14.81 -5.91
N THR A 65 -23.99 -14.04 -6.80
CA THR A 65 -24.29 -12.62 -7.00
C THR A 65 -24.21 -12.26 -8.47
N GLU A 66 -24.69 -11.06 -8.81
CA GLU A 66 -24.38 -10.44 -10.09
C GLU A 66 -22.88 -10.14 -10.21
N PHE A 67 -22.39 -10.11 -11.44
CA PHE A 67 -20.97 -9.89 -11.74
C PHE A 67 -20.45 -8.54 -11.23
N TYR A 68 -21.18 -7.45 -11.49
CA TYR A 68 -20.75 -6.12 -11.07
C TYR A 68 -20.83 -5.91 -9.56
N SER A 69 -21.78 -6.56 -8.87
CA SER A 69 -21.83 -6.58 -7.41
C SER A 69 -20.58 -7.24 -6.82
N CYS A 70 -20.15 -8.38 -7.37
CA CYS A 70 -18.90 -9.02 -6.95
C CYS A 70 -17.67 -8.15 -7.27
N LEU A 71 -17.65 -7.49 -8.44
CA LEU A 71 -16.57 -6.59 -8.84
C LEU A 71 -16.44 -5.39 -7.90
N MET A 72 -17.56 -4.81 -7.46
CA MET A 72 -17.60 -3.73 -6.46
C MET A 72 -17.08 -4.18 -5.09
N VAL A 73 -17.21 -5.45 -4.73
CA VAL A 73 -16.65 -6.02 -3.49
C VAL A 73 -15.14 -6.27 -3.64
N ALA A 74 -14.66 -6.64 -4.83
CA ALA A 74 -13.25 -6.92 -5.10
C ALA A 74 -12.38 -5.67 -5.28
N CYS A 75 -12.88 -4.61 -5.92
CA CYS A 75 -12.08 -3.40 -6.22
C CYS A 75 -11.54 -2.67 -4.98
N PRO A 76 -12.26 -2.54 -3.85
CA PRO A 76 -11.74 -1.92 -2.63
C PRO A 76 -10.44 -2.56 -2.13
N VAL A 77 -10.26 -3.87 -2.31
CA VAL A 77 -9.02 -4.59 -1.97
C VAL A 77 -7.85 -4.00 -2.76
N LEU A 78 -8.01 -3.84 -4.08
CA LEU A 78 -6.99 -3.29 -4.97
C LEU A 78 -6.68 -1.82 -4.64
N ILE A 79 -7.71 -1.01 -4.40
CA ILE A 79 -7.57 0.43 -4.10
C ILE A 79 -6.77 0.64 -2.81
N LEU A 80 -7.13 -0.07 -1.73
CA LEU A 80 -6.47 0.14 -0.44
C LEU A 80 -5.04 -0.41 -0.43
N THR A 81 -4.79 -1.55 -1.07
CA THR A 81 -3.42 -2.06 -1.24
C THR A 81 -2.53 -1.07 -1.99
N GLU A 82 -3.01 -0.53 -3.11
CA GLU A 82 -2.27 0.47 -3.89
C GLU A 82 -2.02 1.75 -3.07
N SER A 83 -3.02 2.19 -2.29
CA SER A 83 -2.87 3.34 -1.40
C SER A 83 -1.77 3.13 -0.37
N SER A 84 -1.68 1.94 0.22
CA SER A 84 -0.60 1.60 1.17
C SER A 84 0.77 1.60 0.51
N ILE A 85 0.91 1.08 -0.73
CA ILE A 85 2.18 1.11 -1.49
C ILE A 85 2.62 2.55 -1.75
N LEU A 86 1.72 3.39 -2.28
CA LEU A 86 2.05 4.78 -2.59
C LEU A 86 2.31 5.61 -1.34
N ALA A 87 1.63 5.32 -0.22
CA ALA A 87 1.92 5.95 1.06
C ALA A 87 3.32 5.57 1.59
N LEU A 88 3.72 4.29 1.50
CA LEU A 88 5.06 3.84 1.85
C LEU A 88 6.14 4.49 0.96
N LEU A 89 5.87 4.62 -0.34
CA LEU A 89 6.77 5.32 -1.26
C LEU A 89 6.91 6.80 -0.88
N ALA A 90 5.80 7.48 -0.57
CA ALA A 90 5.83 8.87 -0.12
C ALA A 90 6.63 9.04 1.17
N ILE A 91 6.51 8.10 2.13
CA ILE A 91 7.31 8.07 3.35
C ILE A 91 8.81 7.91 3.01
N ALA A 92 9.16 7.01 2.09
CA ALA A 92 10.54 6.82 1.66
C ALA A 92 11.13 8.10 1.04
N VAL A 93 10.39 8.76 0.15
CA VAL A 93 10.78 10.05 -0.46
C VAL A 93 10.93 11.15 0.62
N ASP A 94 10.01 11.24 1.57
CA ASP A 94 10.11 12.20 2.68
C ASP A 94 11.38 11.97 3.53
N ARG A 95 11.72 10.71 3.81
CA ARG A 95 12.98 10.35 4.49
C ARG A 95 14.20 10.73 3.68
N TYR A 96 14.18 10.47 2.37
CA TYR A 96 15.24 10.87 1.46
C TYR A 96 15.49 12.38 1.53
N LEU A 97 14.45 13.19 1.40
CA LEU A 97 14.54 14.64 1.43
C LEU A 97 15.09 15.14 2.77
N ARG A 98 14.66 14.55 3.89
CA ARG A 98 15.15 14.95 5.21
C ARG A 98 16.64 14.72 5.37
N VAL A 99 17.16 13.59 4.88
CA VAL A 99 18.59 13.24 4.99
C VAL A 99 19.44 13.98 3.95
N LYS A 100 18.93 14.16 2.73
CA LYS A 100 19.67 14.78 1.62
C LYS A 100 19.81 16.29 1.78
N ILE A 101 18.74 16.98 2.20
CA ILE A 101 18.68 18.45 2.26
C ILE A 101 18.20 18.96 3.63
N PRO A 102 18.87 18.60 4.74
CA PRO A 102 18.37 18.87 6.11
C PRO A 102 18.08 20.35 6.38
N VAL A 103 18.90 21.27 5.84
CA VAL A 103 18.73 22.73 6.02
C VAL A 103 17.49 23.27 5.31
N ARG A 104 17.19 22.75 4.11
CA ARG A 104 16.08 23.23 3.28
C ARG A 104 14.80 22.42 3.47
N TYR A 105 14.86 21.27 4.15
CA TYR A 105 13.74 20.33 4.29
C TYR A 105 12.45 21.02 4.73
N LYS A 106 12.48 21.85 5.77
CA LYS A 106 11.29 22.55 6.29
C LYS A 106 10.66 23.54 5.30
N SER A 107 11.43 24.09 4.37
CA SER A 107 10.93 24.96 3.31
C SER A 107 10.39 24.18 2.10
N VAL A 108 10.95 22.99 1.84
CA VAL A 108 10.59 22.15 0.69
C VAL A 108 9.37 21.28 1.00
N VAL A 109 9.35 20.64 2.16
CA VAL A 109 8.30 19.72 2.59
C VAL A 109 7.40 20.44 3.60
N THR A 110 6.29 20.97 3.09
CA THR A 110 5.28 21.67 3.88
C THR A 110 4.04 20.80 4.06
N PRO A 111 3.25 21.00 5.13
CA PRO A 111 2.00 20.24 5.34
C PRO A 111 1.03 20.32 4.15
N ARG A 112 0.95 21.49 3.47
CA ARG A 112 0.11 21.67 2.28
C ARG A 112 0.58 20.80 1.11
N ARG A 113 1.90 20.74 0.86
CA ARG A 113 2.47 19.88 -0.18
C ARG A 113 2.30 18.41 0.15
N ALA A 114 2.46 18.03 1.43
CA ALA A 114 2.19 16.67 1.87
C ALA A 114 0.72 16.28 1.68
N ALA A 115 -0.23 17.15 2.00
CA ALA A 115 -1.65 16.92 1.76
C ALA A 115 -1.97 16.75 0.26
N VAL A 116 -1.37 17.56 -0.62
CA VAL A 116 -1.51 17.41 -2.08
C VAL A 116 -0.93 16.07 -2.54
N ALA A 117 0.25 15.69 -2.05
CA ALA A 117 0.86 14.39 -2.39
C ALA A 117 -0.02 13.21 -1.95
N ILE A 118 -0.57 13.26 -0.73
CA ILE A 118 -1.51 12.25 -0.22
C ILE A 118 -2.76 12.18 -1.11
N ALA A 119 -3.36 13.32 -1.46
CA ALA A 119 -4.52 13.34 -2.34
C ALA A 119 -4.19 12.72 -3.71
N CYS A 120 -3.01 13.00 -4.27
CA CYS A 120 -2.55 12.37 -5.51
C CYS A 120 -2.40 10.85 -5.35
N CYS A 121 -1.81 10.37 -4.26
CA CYS A 121 -1.69 8.94 -3.99
C CYS A 121 -3.07 8.27 -3.99
N TRP A 122 -4.05 8.82 -3.24
CA TRP A 122 -5.41 8.28 -3.21
C TRP A 122 -6.08 8.28 -4.58
N ILE A 123 -5.98 9.38 -5.34
CA ILE A 123 -6.56 9.46 -6.70
C ILE A 123 -5.96 8.37 -7.59
N VAL A 124 -4.63 8.20 -7.59
CA VAL A 124 -3.96 7.16 -8.35
C VAL A 124 -4.44 5.78 -7.91
N SER A 125 -4.54 5.51 -6.61
CA SER A 125 -5.04 4.24 -6.09
C SER A 125 -6.47 3.93 -6.52
N PHE A 126 -7.36 4.93 -6.55
CA PHE A 126 -8.71 4.77 -7.07
C PHE A 126 -8.70 4.47 -8.57
N LEU A 127 -7.91 5.18 -9.37
CA LEU A 127 -7.82 4.96 -10.81
C LEU A 127 -7.30 3.55 -11.13
N VAL A 128 -6.23 3.13 -10.46
CA VAL A 128 -5.66 1.79 -10.62
C VAL A 128 -6.65 0.73 -10.16
N GLY A 129 -7.17 0.83 -8.93
CA GLY A 129 -8.06 -0.18 -8.36
C GLY A 129 -9.44 -0.28 -9.00
N LEU A 130 -9.94 0.79 -9.64
CA LEU A 130 -11.20 0.78 -10.39
C LEU A 130 -11.03 0.45 -11.88
N THR A 131 -9.81 0.23 -12.36
CA THR A 131 -9.56 -0.18 -13.76
C THR A 131 -10.42 -1.38 -14.21
N PRO A 132 -10.66 -2.42 -13.37
CA PRO A 132 -11.58 -3.51 -13.73
C PRO A 132 -13.02 -3.05 -13.96
N MET A 133 -13.50 -2.03 -13.24
CA MET A 133 -14.85 -1.45 -13.45
C MET A 133 -14.99 -0.75 -14.79
N PHE A 134 -13.89 -0.20 -15.34
CA PHE A 134 -13.86 0.44 -16.66
C PHE A 134 -13.79 -0.54 -17.84
N GLY A 135 -13.81 -1.86 -17.57
CA GLY A 135 -13.97 -2.90 -18.60
C GLY A 135 -12.81 -3.88 -18.69
N TRP A 136 -11.71 -3.70 -17.94
CA TRP A 136 -10.62 -4.68 -17.90
C TRP A 136 -10.91 -5.80 -16.89
N ASN A 137 -11.96 -6.59 -17.18
CA ASN A 137 -12.47 -7.64 -16.30
C ASN A 137 -12.85 -8.90 -17.12
N ASN A 138 -13.25 -9.96 -16.43
CA ASN A 138 -13.55 -11.25 -17.06
C ASN A 138 -15.00 -11.37 -17.61
N LEU A 139 -15.79 -10.30 -17.67
CA LEU A 139 -17.20 -10.33 -18.05
C LEU A 139 -17.42 -11.01 -19.42
N ASN A 140 -16.65 -10.60 -20.43
CA ASN A 140 -16.78 -11.15 -21.79
C ASN A 140 -16.34 -12.61 -21.88
N LYS A 141 -15.43 -13.06 -21.02
CA LYS A 141 -15.01 -14.46 -20.93
C LYS A 141 -16.15 -15.28 -20.31
N MET A 142 -16.73 -14.80 -19.22
CA MET A 142 -17.83 -15.48 -18.51
C MET A 142 -19.11 -15.55 -19.34
N ARG A 143 -19.48 -14.47 -20.03
CA ARG A 143 -20.67 -14.44 -20.91
C ARG A 143 -20.59 -15.49 -22.01
N ARG A 144 -19.44 -15.60 -22.69
CA ARG A 144 -19.23 -16.62 -23.74
C ARG A 144 -19.37 -18.04 -23.21
N THR A 145 -18.79 -18.34 -22.05
CA THR A 145 -18.92 -19.66 -21.41
C THR A 145 -20.38 -19.99 -21.09
N GLN A 146 -21.18 -19.02 -20.67
CA GLN A 146 -22.60 -19.24 -20.39
C GLN A 146 -23.43 -19.45 -21.66
N GLU A 147 -23.16 -18.70 -22.73
CA GLU A 147 -23.82 -18.87 -24.04
C GLU A 147 -23.56 -20.27 -24.62
N LEU A 148 -22.32 -20.77 -24.51
CA LEU A 148 -21.94 -22.13 -24.90
C LEU A 148 -22.68 -23.22 -24.11
N ASN A 149 -23.05 -22.94 -22.86
CA ASN A 149 -23.77 -23.88 -22.00
C ASN A 149 -25.30 -23.80 -22.12
N ALA A 150 -25.83 -22.98 -23.05
CA ALA A 150 -27.26 -22.82 -23.34
C ALA A 150 -28.16 -22.52 -22.12
N SER A 151 -27.59 -21.98 -21.03
CA SER A 151 -28.34 -21.65 -19.81
C SER A 151 -28.89 -20.22 -19.91
N HIS A 152 -30.14 -20.10 -20.34
CA HIS A 152 -30.91 -18.84 -20.42
C HIS A 152 -31.38 -18.30 -19.05
N THR A 153 -30.69 -18.62 -17.97
CA THR A 153 -30.97 -18.10 -16.62
C THR A 153 -30.26 -16.76 -16.39
N GLU A 154 -30.73 -15.98 -15.41
CA GLU A 154 -30.10 -14.74 -14.97
C GLU A 154 -28.58 -14.91 -14.82
N PHE A 155 -27.80 -13.88 -15.21
CA PHE A 155 -26.33 -13.90 -15.19
C PHE A 155 -25.79 -13.82 -13.77
N VAL A 156 -25.95 -14.91 -13.03
CA VAL A 156 -25.52 -15.06 -11.64
C VAL A 156 -24.25 -15.89 -11.60
N ILE A 157 -23.22 -15.36 -10.93
CA ILE A 157 -21.93 -16.01 -10.79
C ILE A 157 -21.65 -16.32 -9.33
N LYS A 158 -20.85 -17.36 -9.08
CA LYS A 158 -20.22 -17.56 -7.78
C LYS A 158 -19.16 -16.47 -7.60
N CYS A 159 -19.35 -15.56 -6.65
CA CYS A 159 -18.47 -14.40 -6.48
C CYS A 159 -17.09 -14.82 -5.95
N GLN A 160 -16.10 -14.94 -6.82
CA GLN A 160 -14.72 -15.23 -6.44
C GLN A 160 -13.78 -14.24 -7.12
N PHE A 161 -12.68 -13.87 -6.47
CA PHE A 161 -11.76 -12.85 -6.98
C PHE A 161 -11.28 -13.17 -8.41
N GLU A 162 -10.82 -14.40 -8.65
CA GLU A 162 -10.30 -14.85 -9.95
C GLU A 162 -11.39 -14.95 -11.04
N THR A 163 -12.67 -15.05 -10.65
CA THR A 163 -13.77 -15.12 -11.61
C THR A 163 -14.06 -13.76 -12.25
N VAL A 164 -13.94 -12.68 -11.48
CA VAL A 164 -14.28 -11.32 -11.94
C VAL A 164 -13.07 -10.51 -12.38
N ILE A 165 -11.90 -10.72 -11.75
CA ILE A 165 -10.65 -10.01 -12.07
C ILE A 165 -9.81 -10.80 -13.08
N SER A 166 -9.33 -10.13 -14.12
CA SER A 166 -8.42 -10.73 -15.10
C SER A 166 -7.01 -10.89 -14.53
N MET A 167 -6.41 -12.06 -14.75
CA MET A 167 -5.01 -12.31 -14.37
C MET A 167 -4.02 -11.45 -15.19
N GLU A 168 -4.35 -11.11 -16.44
CA GLU A 168 -3.54 -10.19 -17.24
C GLU A 168 -3.49 -8.80 -16.61
N TYR A 169 -4.62 -8.31 -16.08
CA TYR A 169 -4.68 -7.07 -15.32
C TYR A 169 -3.83 -7.17 -14.05
N MET A 170 -3.97 -8.25 -13.27
CA MET A 170 -3.22 -8.43 -12.02
C MET A 170 -1.71 -8.50 -12.23
N VAL A 171 -1.25 -9.16 -13.29
CA VAL A 171 0.18 -9.36 -13.55
C VAL A 171 0.76 -8.15 -14.29
N TYR A 172 0.27 -7.82 -15.48
CA TYR A 172 0.93 -6.83 -16.33
C TYR A 172 0.70 -5.41 -15.84
N PHE A 173 -0.53 -5.06 -15.48
CA PHE A 173 -0.84 -3.70 -15.06
C PHE A 173 -0.59 -3.52 -13.56
N ASN A 174 -1.22 -4.30 -12.70
CA ASN A 174 -1.09 -4.10 -11.27
C ASN A 174 0.34 -4.44 -10.78
N PHE A 175 0.84 -5.66 -11.02
CA PHE A 175 2.14 -6.05 -10.48
C PHE A 175 3.32 -5.34 -11.16
N PHE A 176 3.47 -5.44 -12.49
CA PHE A 176 4.64 -4.91 -13.19
C PHE A 176 4.71 -3.38 -13.29
N VAL A 177 3.56 -2.67 -13.30
CA VAL A 177 3.54 -1.20 -13.41
C VAL A 177 3.38 -0.53 -12.05
N TRP A 178 2.52 -1.04 -11.17
CA TRP A 178 2.13 -0.33 -9.95
C TRP A 178 2.72 -0.89 -8.65
N VAL A 179 3.11 -2.17 -8.61
CA VAL A 179 3.71 -2.76 -7.40
C VAL A 179 5.24 -2.80 -7.49
N LEU A 180 5.78 -3.39 -8.56
CA LEU A 180 7.22 -3.63 -8.69
C LEU A 180 8.03 -2.33 -8.79
N PRO A 181 7.66 -1.32 -9.60
CA PRO A 181 8.46 -0.10 -9.71
C PRO A 181 8.50 0.72 -8.40
N PRO A 182 7.40 0.94 -7.66
CA PRO A 182 7.47 1.55 -6.33
C PRO A 182 8.33 0.79 -5.33
N LEU A 183 8.28 -0.55 -5.32
CA LEU A 183 9.14 -1.38 -4.47
C LEU A 183 10.63 -1.18 -4.79
N LEU A 184 11.00 -1.21 -6.07
CA LEU A 184 12.38 -0.97 -6.52
C LEU A 184 12.83 0.45 -6.19
N LEU A 185 11.98 1.45 -6.42
CA LEU A 185 12.28 2.84 -6.12
C LEU A 185 12.49 3.06 -4.62
N MET A 186 11.63 2.49 -3.77
CA MET A 186 11.81 2.54 -2.32
C MET A 186 13.12 1.89 -1.88
N LEU A 187 13.47 0.72 -2.44
CA LEU A 187 14.74 0.06 -2.16
C LEU A 187 15.93 0.96 -2.50
N LEU A 188 15.95 1.54 -3.71
CA LEU A 188 17.00 2.46 -4.14
C LEU A 188 17.10 3.69 -3.23
N ILE A 189 15.95 4.28 -2.86
CA ILE A 189 15.90 5.42 -1.93
C ILE A 189 16.50 5.05 -0.58
N TYR A 190 16.14 3.91 0.02
CA TYR A 190 16.68 3.50 1.31
C TYR A 190 18.19 3.22 1.23
N LEU A 191 18.68 2.60 0.15
CA LEU A 191 20.11 2.42 -0.08
C LEU A 191 20.83 3.77 -0.11
N GLU A 192 20.30 4.76 -0.83
CA GLU A 192 20.87 6.12 -0.83
C GLU A 192 20.82 6.77 0.56
N VAL A 193 19.72 6.65 1.29
CA VAL A 193 19.58 7.15 2.66
C VAL A 193 20.65 6.55 3.57
N PHE A 194 20.82 5.23 3.55
CA PHE A 194 21.84 4.56 4.36
C PHE A 194 23.26 4.99 3.98
N ASN A 195 23.55 5.13 2.69
CA ASN A 195 24.85 5.60 2.20
C ASN A 195 25.15 7.04 2.63
N LEU A 196 24.16 7.95 2.53
CA LEU A 196 24.29 9.34 2.96
C LEU A 196 24.53 9.45 4.47
N ILE A 197 23.77 8.71 5.27
CA ILE A 197 23.93 8.68 6.73
C ILE A 197 25.33 8.16 7.09
N ARG A 198 25.78 7.04 6.50
CA ARG A 198 27.13 6.49 6.75
C ARG A 198 28.23 7.48 6.37
N LYS A 199 28.10 8.14 5.22
CA LYS A 199 29.07 9.15 4.77
C LYS A 199 29.16 10.33 5.74
N GLN A 200 28.03 10.80 6.26
CA GLN A 200 27.99 11.92 7.23
C GLN A 200 28.56 11.53 8.60
N LEU A 201 28.30 10.29 9.05
CA LEU A 201 28.88 9.75 10.29
C LEU A 201 30.40 9.59 10.16
N ASN A 202 30.89 9.04 9.04
CA ASN A 202 32.32 8.80 8.82
C ASN A 202 33.12 10.10 8.60
N LYS A 203 32.56 11.11 7.92
CA LYS A 203 33.24 12.39 7.64
C LYS A 203 33.51 13.22 8.90
N LYS A 204 32.85 12.94 10.02
CA LYS A 204 32.89 13.78 11.23
C LYS A 204 33.45 13.13 12.49
N VAL A 205 33.86 11.86 12.43
CA VAL A 205 34.82 11.29 13.41
C VAL A 205 36.12 12.13 13.46
N SER A 206 36.38 12.92 12.41
CA SER A 206 37.49 13.86 12.29
C SER A 206 37.27 15.26 12.94
N SER A 207 36.05 15.61 13.39
CA SER A 207 35.69 16.98 13.83
C SER A 207 34.74 16.96 15.03
N SER A 208 35.31 17.19 16.22
CA SER A 208 34.68 17.21 17.55
C SER A 208 33.43 18.09 17.68
N SER A 209 32.25 17.59 17.27
CA SER A 209 30.95 18.21 17.58
C SER A 209 29.88 17.12 17.72
N ASN A 210 29.26 16.99 18.90
CA ASN A 210 28.36 15.89 19.25
C ASN A 210 26.94 15.98 18.62
N ASP A 211 26.50 17.17 18.22
CA ASP A 211 25.11 17.43 17.83
C ASP A 211 24.68 16.77 16.48
N PRO A 212 25.50 16.83 15.41
CA PRO A 212 25.17 16.18 14.14
C PRO A 212 25.14 14.65 14.24
N GLN A 213 26.02 14.05 15.05
CA GLN A 213 26.10 12.59 15.22
C GLN A 213 24.85 12.05 15.93
N LYS A 214 24.33 12.80 16.92
CA LYS A 214 23.06 12.47 17.59
C LYS A 214 21.87 12.57 16.62
N TYR A 215 21.85 13.57 15.74
CA TYR A 215 20.81 13.71 14.71
C TYR A 215 20.83 12.56 13.70
N TYR A 216 21.97 12.31 13.03
CA TYR A 216 22.08 11.23 12.03
C TYR A 216 21.93 9.84 12.63
N GLY A 217 22.35 9.63 13.88
CA GLY A 217 22.09 8.39 14.62
C GLY A 217 20.61 8.16 14.89
N LYS A 218 19.84 9.22 15.21
CA LYS A 218 18.37 9.14 15.35
C LYS A 218 17.70 8.84 14.00
N GLU A 219 18.08 9.54 12.94
CA GLU A 219 17.56 9.30 11.59
C GLU A 219 17.90 7.89 11.08
N LEU A 220 19.07 7.33 11.44
CA LEU A 220 19.43 5.94 11.12
C LEU A 220 18.48 4.93 11.78
N LYS A 221 18.14 5.13 13.05
CA LYS A 221 17.21 4.23 13.77
C LYS A 221 15.82 4.26 13.11
N ILE A 222 15.35 5.45 12.74
CA ILE A 222 14.07 5.62 12.05
C ILE A 222 14.12 4.96 10.67
N ALA A 223 15.17 5.21 9.87
CA ALA A 223 15.34 4.61 8.56
C ALA A 223 15.41 3.07 8.61
N LYS A 224 16.09 2.49 9.62
CA LYS A 224 16.10 1.04 9.85
C LYS A 224 14.70 0.49 10.14
N SER A 225 13.94 1.17 11.01
CA SER A 225 12.58 0.78 11.33
C SER A 225 11.68 0.81 10.09
N LEU A 226 11.78 1.85 9.26
CA LEU A 226 10.97 1.98 8.05
C LEU A 226 11.40 1.01 6.93
N ALA A 227 12.70 0.73 6.82
CA ALA A 227 13.21 -0.30 5.90
C ALA A 227 12.75 -1.70 6.32
N LEU A 228 12.62 -1.97 7.63
CA LEU A 228 12.02 -3.21 8.12
C LEU A 228 10.54 -3.29 7.73
N VAL A 229 9.78 -2.20 7.87
CA VAL A 229 8.37 -2.15 7.43
C VAL A 229 8.26 -2.46 5.93
N LEU A 230 9.13 -1.88 5.11
CA LEU A 230 9.20 -2.18 3.66
C LEU A 230 9.48 -3.68 3.40
N PHE A 231 10.48 -4.23 4.07
CA PHE A 231 10.84 -5.64 3.90
C PHE A 231 9.67 -6.56 4.26
N LEU A 232 9.00 -6.29 5.39
CA LEU A 232 7.82 -7.03 5.81
C LEU A 232 6.67 -6.88 4.81
N PHE A 233 6.46 -5.68 4.27
CA PHE A 233 5.46 -5.43 3.24
C PHE A 233 5.74 -6.28 1.98
N ALA A 234 6.98 -6.25 1.47
CA ALA A 234 7.38 -7.05 0.31
C ALA A 234 7.23 -8.55 0.58
N LEU A 235 7.64 -9.03 1.76
CA LEU A 235 7.50 -10.43 2.15
C LEU A 235 6.03 -10.88 2.24
N SER A 236 5.14 -9.96 2.62
CA SER A 236 3.70 -10.24 2.75
C SER A 236 3.00 -10.29 1.38
N TRP A 237 3.38 -9.41 0.44
CA TRP A 237 2.67 -9.22 -0.82
C TRP A 237 3.28 -9.97 -2.01
N LEU A 238 4.60 -10.09 -2.09
CA LEU A 238 5.26 -10.74 -3.23
C LEU A 238 4.82 -12.19 -3.46
N PRO A 239 4.59 -13.04 -2.43
CA PRO A 239 4.12 -14.41 -2.65
C PRO A 239 2.81 -14.46 -3.46
N LEU A 240 1.85 -13.58 -3.16
CA LEU A 240 0.58 -13.52 -3.87
C LEU A 240 0.77 -13.09 -5.33
N HIS A 241 1.59 -12.08 -5.59
CA HIS A 241 1.88 -11.66 -6.97
C HIS A 241 2.65 -12.71 -7.76
N ILE A 242 3.57 -13.43 -7.13
CA ILE A 242 4.29 -14.55 -7.75
C ILE A 242 3.31 -15.67 -8.12
N LEU A 243 2.38 -16.02 -7.22
CA LEU A 243 1.33 -16.99 -7.52
C LEU A 243 0.48 -16.54 -8.71
N ASN A 244 0.07 -15.27 -8.76
CA ASN A 244 -0.68 -14.74 -9.91
C ASN A 244 0.11 -14.82 -11.22
N CYS A 245 1.43 -14.61 -11.19
CA CYS A 245 2.30 -14.80 -12.35
C CYS A 245 2.32 -16.26 -12.79
N ILE A 246 2.49 -17.20 -11.85
CA ILE A 246 2.47 -18.65 -12.13
C ILE A 246 1.11 -19.09 -12.68
N THR A 247 0.01 -18.51 -12.20
CA THR A 247 -1.33 -18.84 -12.70
C THR A 247 -1.58 -18.31 -14.11
N LEU A 248 -0.90 -17.23 -14.52
CA LEU A 248 -1.06 -16.63 -15.85
C LEU A 248 -0.20 -17.30 -16.93
N PHE A 249 1.05 -17.66 -16.60
CA PHE A 249 2.03 -18.24 -17.52
C PHE A 249 1.99 -19.77 -17.52
#